data_AF-A0A3D4IM74-F1
#
_entry.id   AF-A0A3D4IM74-F1
#
_cell.length_a   1.000
_cell.length_b   1.000
_cell.length_c   1.000
_cell.angle_alpha   90.00
_cell.angle_beta   90.00
_cell.angle_gamma   90.00
#
_symmetry.space_group_name_H-M   'P 1'
#
loop_
_entity.id
_entity.type
_entity.pdbx_description
1 polymer ?
#
loop_
_entity_poly.entity_id
_entity_poly.type
_entity_poly.pdbx_seq_one_letter_code
_entity_poly.pdbx_strand_id
1 'polypeptide(L)'
;MNTKAKVLSGFLLGAAVGAATGLILAPRSGEKTRKKIKEESKRLANELIEKANESLYSAKKTYNEKLDNYTKRGKSSLDHLSESISVQ
;
A
#
# COMPACT_ATOMS: atom_id res chain seq x y z
N MET A 1 32.28 24.34 16.35
CA MET A 1 31.51 23.83 17.50
C MET A 1 30.63 22.67 17.06
N ASN A 2 31.08 21.40 17.22
CA ASN A 2 30.28 20.20 16.84
C ASN A 2 30.37 19.05 17.87
N THR A 3 30.96 19.29 19.04
CA THR A 3 31.21 18.24 20.03
C THR A 3 29.92 17.71 20.64
N LYS A 4 28.93 18.56 20.91
CA LYS A 4 27.62 18.14 21.45
C LYS A 4 26.85 17.26 20.46
N ALA A 5 26.88 17.60 19.17
CA ALA A 5 26.24 16.79 18.12
C ALA A 5 26.92 15.42 17.96
N LYS A 6 28.25 15.37 18.06
CA LYS A 6 29.02 14.11 18.00
C LYS A 6 28.80 13.23 19.22
N VAL A 7 28.65 13.82 20.41
CA VAL A 7 28.33 13.10 21.64
C VAL A 7 26.89 12.57 21.60
N LEU A 8 25.94 13.38 21.14
CA LEU A 8 24.54 12.96 21.02
C LEU A 8 24.38 11.84 19.99
N SER A 9 25.04 11.92 18.83
CA SER A 9 24.99 10.86 17.83
C SER A 9 25.65 9.55 18.32
N GLY A 10 26.78 9.65 19.04
CA GLY A 10 27.41 8.49 19.68
C GLY A 10 26.52 7.83 20.74
N PHE A 11 25.83 8.64 21.56
CA PHE A 11 24.89 8.14 22.57
C PHE A 11 23.69 7.43 21.91
N LEU A 12 23.08 8.03 20.88
CA LEU A 12 21.96 7.42 20.18
C LEU A 12 22.35 6.11 19.51
N LEU A 13 23.52 6.05 18.89
CA LEU A 13 24.04 4.83 18.27
C LEU A 13 24.30 3.73 19.32
N GLY A 14 24.94 4.08 20.43
CA GLY A 14 25.18 3.17 21.54
C GLY A 14 23.89 2.68 22.19
N ALA A 15 22.92 3.58 22.41
CA ALA A 15 21.61 3.25 22.95
C ALA A 15 20.81 2.34 22.01
N ALA A 16 20.86 2.56 20.70
CA ALA A 16 20.19 1.70 19.72
C ALA A 16 20.78 0.28 19.72
N VAL A 17 22.11 0.15 19.69
CA VAL A 17 22.81 -1.14 19.75
C VAL A 17 22.57 -1.84 21.09
N GLY A 18 22.63 -1.11 22.21
CA GLY A 18 22.35 -1.61 23.54
C GLY A 18 20.91 -2.07 23.71
N ALA A 19 19.94 -1.30 23.21
CA ALA A 19 18.53 -1.67 23.24
C ALA A 19 18.24 -2.88 22.35
N ALA A 20 18.83 -2.97 21.17
CA ALA A 20 18.67 -4.14 20.30
C ALA A 20 19.23 -5.41 20.95
N THR A 21 20.43 -5.32 21.52
CA THR A 21 21.06 -6.43 22.26
C THR A 21 20.26 -6.80 23.50
N GLY A 22 19.79 -5.80 24.26
CA GLY A 22 18.96 -5.98 25.44
C GLY A 22 17.58 -6.57 25.12
N LEU A 23 16.98 -6.24 23.96
CA LEU A 23 15.72 -6.83 23.49
C LEU A 23 15.89 -8.30 23.11
N ILE A 24 17.01 -8.66 22.48
CA ILE A 24 17.35 -10.04 22.12
C ILE A 24 17.65 -10.87 23.37
N LEU A 25 18.39 -10.29 24.32
CA LEU A 25 18.80 -10.95 25.55
C LEU A 25 17.67 -11.01 26.59
N ALA A 26 16.72 -10.07 26.54
CA ALA A 26 15.55 -10.08 27.40
C ALA A 26 14.77 -11.39 27.18
N PRO A 27 14.60 -12.22 28.23
CA PRO A 27 13.89 -13.49 28.11
C PRO A 27 12.40 -13.24 27.94
N ARG A 28 11.96 -12.99 26.71
CA ARG A 28 10.55 -13.06 26.31
C ARG A 28 10.25 -14.49 25.89
N SER A 29 9.20 -15.11 26.44
CA SER A 29 8.84 -16.45 25.98
C SER A 29 8.47 -16.39 24.49
N GLY A 30 9.13 -17.19 23.66
CA GLY A 30 8.88 -17.27 22.22
C GLY A 30 7.42 -17.62 21.90
N GLU A 31 6.70 -18.19 22.87
CA GLU A 31 5.27 -18.47 22.80
C GLU A 31 4.43 -17.18 22.73
N LYS A 32 4.70 -16.19 23.59
CA LYS A 32 4.00 -14.89 23.56
C LYS A 32 4.30 -14.11 22.29
N THR A 33 5.53 -14.19 21.78
CA THR A 33 5.93 -13.54 20.53
C THR A 33 5.29 -14.21 19.31
N ARG A 34 5.27 -15.55 19.24
CA ARG A 34 4.53 -16.27 18.17
C ARG A 34 3.05 -15.97 18.19
N LYS A 35 2.42 -15.93 19.38
CA LYS A 35 0.99 -15.63 19.51
C LYS A 35 0.67 -14.21 19.04
N LYS A 36 1.46 -13.21 19.47
CA LYS A 36 1.33 -11.82 19.01
C LYS A 36 1.54 -11.67 17.50
N ILE A 37 2.58 -12.28 16.94
CA ILE A 37 2.82 -12.23 15.49
C ILE A 37 1.63 -12.83 14.74
N LYS A 38 1.12 -13.98 15.19
CA LYS A 38 -0.01 -14.64 14.53
C LYS A 38 -1.29 -13.79 14.56
N GLU A 39 -1.59 -13.15 15.69
CA GLU A 39 -2.76 -12.27 15.82
C GLU A 39 -2.61 -11.00 14.98
N GLU A 40 -1.47 -10.31 15.07
CA GLU A 40 -1.23 -9.07 14.32
C GLU A 40 -1.15 -9.33 12.81
N SER A 41 -0.48 -10.38 12.36
CA SER A 41 -0.43 -10.74 10.93
C SER A 41 -1.81 -11.06 10.37
N LYS A 42 -2.67 -11.73 11.16
CA LYS A 42 -4.04 -12.04 10.72
C LYS A 42 -4.89 -10.76 10.62
N ARG A 43 -4.73 -9.84 11.57
CA ARG A 43 -5.42 -8.53 11.53
C ARG A 43 -4.97 -7.70 10.33
N LEU A 44 -3.65 -7.61 10.10
CA LEU A 44 -3.08 -6.89 8.97
C LEU A 44 -3.52 -7.46 7.62
N ALA A 45 -3.52 -8.79 7.49
CA ALA A 45 -3.99 -9.45 6.28
C ALA A 45 -5.46 -9.15 6.00
N ASN A 46 -6.32 -9.18 7.02
CA ASN A 46 -7.73 -8.83 6.87
C ASN A 46 -7.92 -7.36 6.47
N GLU A 47 -7.26 -6.42 7.16
CA GLU A 47 -7.34 -4.99 6.84
C GLU A 47 -6.85 -4.69 5.41
N LEU A 48 -5.80 -5.38 4.95
CA LEU A 48 -5.30 -5.25 3.58
C LEU A 48 -6.28 -5.79 2.54
N ILE A 49 -6.87 -6.97 2.78
CA ILE A 49 -7.85 -7.58 1.88
C ILE A 49 -9.09 -6.69 1.76
N GLU A 50 -9.55 -6.14 2.88
CA GLU A 50 -10.74 -5.29 2.93
C GLU A 50 -10.50 -3.96 2.17
N LYS A 51 -9.37 -3.29 2.43
CA LYS A 51 -8.98 -2.08 1.68
C LYS A 51 -8.71 -2.34 0.20
N ALA A 52 -8.12 -3.48 -0.14
CA ALA A 52 -7.88 -3.86 -1.53
C ALA A 52 -9.21 -4.10 -2.27
N ASN A 53 -10.16 -4.80 -1.65
CA ASN A 53 -11.48 -5.01 -2.23
C ASN A 53 -12.23 -3.69 -2.43
N GLU A 54 -12.19 -2.78 -1.44
CA GLU A 54 -12.84 -1.48 -1.53
C GLU A 54 -12.22 -0.59 -2.63
N SER A 55 -10.89 -0.62 -2.74
CA SER A 55 -10.15 0.07 -3.80
C SER A 55 -10.40 -0.52 -5.20
N LEU A 56 -10.52 -1.85 -5.31
CA LEU A 56 -10.85 -2.51 -6.58
C LEU A 56 -12.30 -2.25 -6.98
N TYR A 57 -13.23 -2.22 -6.03
CA TYR A 57 -14.64 -1.96 -6.29
C TYR A 57 -14.86 -0.52 -6.79
N SER A 58 -14.23 0.45 -6.13
CA SER A 58 -14.23 1.85 -6.57
C SER A 58 -13.56 2.03 -7.92
N ALA A 59 -12.39 1.41 -8.15
CA ALA A 59 -11.72 1.43 -9.45
C ALA A 59 -12.58 0.82 -10.57
N LYS A 60 -13.26 -0.31 -10.31
CA LYS A 60 -14.12 -0.99 -11.28
C LYS A 60 -15.36 -0.16 -11.63
N LYS A 61 -15.94 0.53 -10.64
CA LYS A 61 -17.07 1.45 -10.87
C LYS A 61 -16.64 2.63 -11.75
N THR A 62 -15.54 3.29 -11.40
CA THR A 62 -14.99 4.40 -12.21
C THR A 62 -14.54 3.93 -13.60
N TYR A 63 -14.00 2.72 -13.72
CA TYR A 63 -13.62 2.13 -15.00
C TYR A 63 -14.83 1.90 -15.89
N ASN A 64 -15.91 1.30 -15.38
CA ASN A 64 -17.14 1.08 -16.15
C ASN A 64 -17.81 2.40 -16.56
N GLU A 65 -17.89 3.40 -15.67
CA GLU A 65 -18.44 4.71 -16.00
C GLU A 65 -17.61 5.45 -17.06
N LYS A 66 -16.27 5.31 -17.02
CA LYS A 66 -15.41 5.86 -18.07
C LYS A 66 -15.51 5.07 -19.36
N LEU A 67 -15.52 3.74 -19.32
CA LEU A 67 -15.66 2.89 -20.49
C LEU A 67 -16.97 3.20 -21.24
N ASP A 68 -18.08 3.38 -20.53
CA ASP A 68 -19.37 3.70 -21.15
C ASP A 68 -19.34 5.06 -21.88
N ASN A 69 -18.62 6.04 -21.33
CA ASN A 69 -18.38 7.34 -21.97
C ASN A 69 -17.42 7.25 -23.16
N TYR A 70 -16.38 6.40 -23.09
CA TYR A 70 -15.46 6.16 -24.20
C TYR A 70 -16.10 5.35 -25.33
N THR A 71 -16.92 4.36 -25.00
CA THR A 71 -17.68 3.55 -25.96
C THR A 71 -18.76 4.39 -26.63
N LYS A 72 -19.45 5.27 -25.91
CA LYS A 72 -20.40 6.23 -26.51
C LYS A 72 -19.71 7.21 -27.46
N ARG A 73 -18.60 7.82 -27.03
CA ARG A 73 -17.83 8.74 -27.90
C ARG A 73 -17.20 8.02 -29.09
N GLY A 74 -16.62 6.84 -28.87
CA GLY A 74 -16.03 6.01 -29.91
C GLY A 74 -17.05 5.53 -30.93
N LYS A 75 -18.27 5.15 -30.49
CA LYS A 75 -19.38 4.85 -31.40
C LYS A 75 -19.78 6.06 -32.23
N SER A 76 -20.02 7.22 -31.60
CA SER A 76 -20.36 8.43 -32.38
C SER A 76 -19.26 8.81 -33.37
N SER A 77 -17.99 8.68 -32.99
CA SER A 77 -16.88 8.92 -33.92
C SER A 77 -16.78 7.85 -35.03
N LEU A 78 -17.01 6.56 -34.74
CA LEU A 78 -17.06 5.51 -35.76
C LEU A 78 -18.24 5.71 -36.71
N ASP A 79 -19.41 6.10 -36.20
CA ASP A 79 -20.61 6.33 -37.00
C ASP A 79 -20.37 7.48 -37.99
N HIS A 80 -19.74 8.57 -37.54
CA HIS A 80 -19.34 9.67 -38.43
C HIS A 80 -18.27 9.27 -39.45
N LEU A 81 -17.36 8.35 -39.10
CA LEU A 81 -16.36 7.84 -40.02
C LEU A 81 -16.98 6.90 -41.05
N SER A 82 -17.84 5.96 -40.64
CA SER A 82 -18.55 5.05 -41.54
C SER A 82 -19.48 5.78 -42.51
N GLU A 83 -20.10 6.88 -42.08
CA GLU A 83 -20.93 7.73 -42.95
C GLU A 83 -20.07 8.49 -43.99
N SER A 84 -18.90 9.01 -43.59
CA SER A 84 -17.99 9.69 -44.51
C SER A 84 -17.28 8.78 -45.52
N ILE A 85 -17.17 7.48 -45.22
CA ILE A 85 -16.53 6.48 -46.10
C ILE A 85 -17.55 5.88 -47.09
N SER A 86 -18.85 5.90 -46.79
CA SER A 86 -19.90 5.37 -47.68
C SER A 86 -20.36 6.34 -48.78
N VAL A 87 -19.96 7.62 -48.73
CA VAL A 87 -20.37 8.66 -49.70
C VAL A 87 -19.34 8.87 -50.82
N GLN A 88 -18.32 7.99 -50.93
CA GLN A 88 -17.30 8.07 -51.98
C GLN A 88 -17.30 6.84 -52.90
#